data_AF-A0A1Y3YR45-F1
#
_entry.id   AF-A0A1Y3YR45-F1
#
_cell.length_a   1.000
_cell.length_b   1.000
_cell.length_c   1.000
_cell.angle_alpha   90.00
_cell.angle_beta   90.00
_cell.angle_gamma   90.00
#
_symmetry.space_group_name_H-M   'P 1'
#
loop_
_entity.id
_entity.type
_entity.pdbx_description
1 polymer ?
#
loop_
_entity_poly.entity_id
_entity_poly.type
_entity_poly.pdbx_seq_one_letter_code
_entity_poly.pdbx_strand_id
1 'polypeptide(L)'
;MKENFNTLRQRATQIKNEVEDGANTSARVGSFCEDVVDTMTGTITEYNVSVQHPTSGIDGSNKYSLESAIAQVPQELRNIG
;
A
#
# COMPACT_ATOMS: atom_id res chain seq x y z
N MET A 1 -12.67 -3.79 9.86
CA MET A 1 -12.04 -5.04 9.40
C MET A 1 -11.42 -4.71 8.05
N LYS A 2 -10.10 -4.90 7.85
CA LYS A 2 -9.50 -4.62 6.54
C LYS A 2 -10.16 -5.53 5.50
N GLU A 3 -10.53 -4.97 4.36
CA GLU A 3 -11.08 -5.71 3.23
C GLU A 3 -10.07 -6.77 2.78
N ASN A 4 -10.55 -7.93 2.32
CA ASN A 4 -9.67 -8.96 1.77
C ASN A 4 -9.67 -8.90 0.23
N PHE A 5 -8.72 -9.56 -0.43
CA PHE A 5 -8.61 -9.51 -1.89
C PHE A 5 -9.88 -9.99 -2.62
N ASN A 6 -10.66 -10.90 -2.03
CA ASN A 6 -11.90 -11.37 -2.64
C ASN A 6 -12.99 -10.29 -2.60
N THR A 7 -13.13 -9.58 -1.47
CA THR A 7 -14.12 -8.49 -1.35
C THR A 7 -13.74 -7.30 -2.22
N LEU A 8 -12.46 -6.93 -2.27
CA LEU A 8 -11.97 -5.90 -3.21
C LEU A 8 -12.24 -6.27 -4.67
N ARG A 9 -11.99 -7.54 -5.06
CA ARG A 9 -12.25 -8.00 -6.42
C ARG A 9 -13.74 -7.96 -6.79
N GLN A 10 -14.61 -8.32 -5.84
CA GLN A 10 -16.05 -8.24 -6.03
C GLN A 10 -16.49 -6.79 -6.22
N ARG A 11 -16.03 -5.86 -5.37
CA ARG A 11 -16.33 -4.42 -5.49
C ARG A 11 -15.80 -3.82 -6.79
N ALA A 12 -14.58 -4.18 -7.20
CA ALA A 12 -14.02 -3.78 -8.49
C ALA A 12 -14.90 -4.24 -9.67
N THR A 13 -15.43 -5.47 -9.59
CA THR A 13 -16.33 -6.01 -10.62
C THR A 13 -17.66 -5.27 -10.67
N GLN A 14 -18.22 -4.91 -9.51
CA GLN A 14 -19.43 -4.10 -9.43
C GLN A 14 -19.22 -2.72 -10.03
N ILE A 15 -18.18 -1.99 -9.61
CA ILE A 15 -17.83 -0.66 -10.16
C ILE A 15 -17.63 -0.73 -11.67
N LYS A 16 -16.94 -1.76 -12.17
CA LYS A 16 -16.71 -1.97 -13.62
C LYS A 16 -18.00 -2.14 -14.41
N ASN A 17 -18.97 -2.87 -13.86
CA ASN A 17 -20.20 -3.25 -14.57
C ASN A 17 -21.34 -2.26 -14.35
N GLU A 18 -21.13 -1.25 -13.50
CA GLU A 18 -22.10 -0.21 -13.22
C GLU A 18 -22.34 0.66 -14.47
N VAL A 19 -23.61 0.82 -14.84
CA VAL A 19 -24.03 1.60 -16.01
C VAL A 19 -24.97 2.74 -15.65
N GLU A 20 -25.41 2.82 -14.40
CA GLU A 20 -26.30 3.89 -13.94
C GLU A 20 -25.55 5.22 -13.79
N ASP A 21 -26.13 6.29 -14.32
CA ASP A 21 -25.58 7.63 -14.19
C ASP A 21 -25.45 8.03 -12.71
N GLY A 22 -24.23 8.43 -12.32
CA GLY A 22 -23.92 8.83 -10.95
C GLY A 22 -23.63 7.68 -9.99
N ALA A 23 -23.70 6.42 -10.41
CA ALA A 23 -23.39 5.30 -9.51
C ALA A 23 -21.88 5.15 -9.24
N ASN A 24 -21.00 5.57 -10.17
CA ASN A 24 -19.55 5.63 -9.98
C ASN A 24 -19.08 7.05 -9.59
N THR A 25 -19.51 7.52 -8.42
CA THR A 25 -19.05 8.81 -7.89
C THR A 25 -17.56 8.78 -7.57
N SER A 26 -16.91 9.95 -7.59
CA SER A 26 -15.51 10.10 -7.16
C SER A 26 -15.28 9.63 -5.73
N ALA A 27 -16.25 9.85 -4.83
CA ALA A 27 -16.21 9.33 -3.47
C ALA A 27 -16.18 7.80 -3.43
N ARG A 28 -17.06 7.12 -4.19
CA ARG A 28 -17.11 5.65 -4.25
C ARG A 28 -15.81 5.06 -4.81
N VAL A 29 -15.32 5.61 -5.92
CA VAL A 29 -14.09 5.12 -6.57
C VAL A 29 -12.86 5.45 -5.72
N GLY A 30 -12.80 6.64 -5.13
CA GLY A 30 -11.72 7.06 -4.24
C GLY A 30 -11.60 6.17 -3.01
N SER A 31 -12.70 5.93 -2.29
CA SER A 31 -12.69 5.02 -1.14
C SER A 31 -12.32 3.58 -1.53
N PHE A 32 -12.74 3.12 -2.71
CA PHE A 32 -12.28 1.81 -3.21
C PHE A 32 -10.75 1.78 -3.43
N CYS A 33 -10.17 2.85 -3.98
CA CYS A 33 -8.72 2.95 -4.15
C CYS A 33 -7.98 2.97 -2.79
N GLU A 34 -8.51 3.69 -1.80
CA GLU A 34 -7.98 3.69 -0.42
C GLU A 34 -8.01 2.29 0.17
N ASP A 35 -9.13 1.58 0.08
CA ASP A 35 -9.27 0.21 0.57
C ASP A 35 -8.26 -0.74 -0.11
N VAL A 36 -8.01 -0.58 -1.42
CA VAL A 36 -7.00 -1.35 -2.14
C VAL A 36 -5.60 -1.08 -1.58
N VAL A 37 -5.22 0.18 -1.39
CA VAL A 37 -3.91 0.56 -0.83
C VAL A 37 -3.74 0.03 0.60
N ASP A 38 -4.77 0.12 1.43
CA ASP A 38 -4.75 -0.35 2.82
C ASP A 38 -4.61 -1.86 2.93
N THR A 39 -5.33 -2.62 2.08
CA THR A 39 -5.20 -4.08 2.02
C THR A 39 -3.83 -4.48 1.50
N MET A 40 -3.33 -3.85 0.44
CA MET A 40 -1.99 -4.13 -0.10
C MET A 40 -0.91 -3.87 0.95
N THR A 41 -0.95 -2.70 1.61
CA THR A 41 -0.01 -2.31 2.67
C THR A 41 -0.05 -3.31 3.83
N GLY A 42 -1.25 -3.74 4.24
CA GLY A 42 -1.43 -4.74 5.31
C GLY A 42 -0.91 -6.14 4.97
N THR A 43 -0.57 -6.42 3.71
CA THR A 43 -0.03 -7.72 3.27
C THR A 43 1.48 -7.70 3.03
N ILE A 44 2.13 -6.55 3.21
CA ILE A 44 3.58 -6.44 3.08
C ILE A 44 4.25 -7.21 4.22
N THR A 45 5.03 -8.22 3.85
CA THR A 45 5.86 -9.00 4.79
C THR A 45 7.32 -8.55 4.79
N GLU A 46 7.76 -7.89 3.71
CA GLU A 46 9.14 -7.46 3.50
C GLU A 46 9.18 -6.06 2.88
N TYR A 47 10.04 -5.20 3.42
CA TYR A 47 10.26 -3.85 2.90
C TYR A 47 11.72 -3.67 2.46
N ASN A 48 11.94 -3.61 1.15
CA ASN A 48 13.29 -3.46 0.61
C ASN A 48 13.73 -1.99 0.60
N VAL A 49 14.40 -1.57 1.68
CA VAL A 49 14.90 -0.20 1.86
C VAL A 49 15.79 0.26 0.70
N SER A 50 16.66 -0.61 0.17
CA SER A 50 17.60 -0.23 -0.90
C SER A 50 16.90 0.10 -2.23
N VAL A 51 15.74 -0.51 -2.48
CA VAL A 51 14.92 -0.25 -3.68
C VAL A 51 14.06 0.99 -3.47
N GLN A 52 13.43 1.11 -2.30
CA GLN A 52 12.50 2.21 -2.01
C GLN A 52 13.20 3.52 -1.70
N HIS A 53 14.43 3.45 -1.19
CA HIS A 53 15.28 4.59 -0.88
C HIS A 53 16.66 4.37 -1.52
N PRO A 54 16.81 4.57 -2.83
CA PRO A 54 18.05 4.23 -3.53
C PRO A 54 19.21 5.20 -3.23
N THR A 55 18.93 6.38 -2.67
CA THR A 55 19.93 7.44 -2.45
C THR A 55 19.98 7.98 -1.03
N SER A 56 19.27 7.36 -0.09
CA SER A 56 19.21 7.80 1.31
C SER A 56 20.19 7.05 2.22
N GLY A 57 21.04 6.20 1.65
CA GLY A 57 22.03 5.42 2.36
C GLY A 57 23.36 6.16 2.54
N ILE A 58 24.37 5.40 2.95
CA ILE A 58 25.71 5.92 3.22
C ILE A 58 26.24 6.60 1.95
N ASP A 59 26.72 7.83 2.10
CA ASP A 59 27.26 8.67 1.02
C ASP A 59 26.32 8.82 -0.20
N GLY A 60 25.00 8.84 0.04
CA GLY A 60 23.99 8.99 -1.01
C GLY A 60 23.77 7.72 -1.84
N SER A 61 24.23 6.56 -1.36
CA SER A 61 24.07 5.26 -2.02
C SER A 61 22.81 4.51 -1.54
N ASN A 62 22.64 3.28 -2.02
CA ASN A 62 21.62 2.34 -1.55
C ASN A 62 22.13 1.37 -0.47
N LYS A 63 23.31 1.63 0.10
CA LYS A 63 23.91 0.81 1.18
C LYS A 63 23.57 1.42 2.53
N TYR A 64 23.14 0.57 3.46
CA TYR A 64 22.65 1.00 4.78
C TYR A 64 23.33 0.20 5.89
N SER A 65 23.55 0.84 7.03
CA SER A 65 23.69 0.12 8.31
C SER A 65 22.32 -0.42 8.74
N LEU A 66 22.29 -1.42 9.62
CA LEU A 66 21.03 -1.96 10.14
C LEU A 66 20.14 -0.86 10.76
N GLU A 67 20.72 -0.01 11.59
CA GLU A 67 20.00 1.10 12.25
C GLU A 67 19.39 2.08 11.24
N SER A 68 20.19 2.53 10.27
CA SER A 68 19.71 3.45 9.24
C SER A 68 18.66 2.81 8.33
N ALA A 69 18.76 1.51 8.05
CA ALA A 69 17.75 0.78 7.30
C ALA A 69 16.42 0.71 8.05
N ILE A 70 16.44 0.35 9.34
CA ILE A 70 15.25 0.31 10.20
C ILE A 70 14.57 1.68 10.25
N ALA A 71 15.34 2.77 10.32
CA ALA A 71 14.80 4.12 10.33
C ALA A 71 14.02 4.49 9.06
N GLN A 72 14.35 3.89 7.91
CA GLN A 72 13.65 4.11 6.63
C GLN A 72 12.36 3.29 6.50
N VAL A 73 12.19 2.20 7.26
CA VAL A 73 10.96 1.39 7.16
C VAL A 73 9.77 2.22 7.66
N PRO A 74 8.68 2.38 6.89
CA PRO A 74 7.47 3.08 7.33
C PRO A 74 6.90 2.49 8.63
N GLN A 75 6.41 3.34 9.53
CA GLN A 75 5.99 2.93 10.87
C GLN A 75 4.87 1.88 10.84
N GLU A 76 3.92 2.03 9.92
CA GLU A 76 2.80 1.13 9.67
C GLU A 76 3.24 -0.28 9.22
N LEU A 77 4.48 -0.43 8.75
CA LEU A 77 5.08 -1.71 8.35
C LEU A 77 6.01 -2.30 9.43
N ARG A 78 6.31 -1.55 10.49
CA ARG A 78 7.14 -2.03 11.59
C ARG A 78 6.31 -2.94 12.49
N ASN A 79 6.47 -4.24 12.34
CA ASN A 79 5.93 -5.19 13.30
C ASN A 79 6.75 -5.12 14.60
N ILE A 80 6.08 -4.87 15.73
CA ILE A 80 6.68 -5.09 17.05
C ILE A 80 6.71 -6.61 17.23
N GLY A 81 7.90 -7.19 17.09
CA GLY A 81 8.16 -8.61 17.36
C GLY A 81 8.00 -8.96 18.82
#